data_AF-A0A7S1U432-F1
#
_entry.id   AF-A0A7S1U432-F1
#
_cell.length_a   1.000
_cell.length_b   1.000
_cell.length_c   1.000
_cell.angle_alpha   90.00
_cell.angle_beta   90.00
_cell.angle_gamma   90.00
#
_symmetry.space_group_name_H-M   'P 1'
#
loop_
_entity.id
_entity.type
_entity.pdbx_description
1 polymer ?
#
loop_
_entity_poly.entity_id
_entity_poly.type
_entity_poly.pdbx_seq_one_letter_code
_entity_poly.pdbx_strand_id
1 'polypeptide(L)'
;LGVAYKKYPAMELRGVVRFLVAKLRPEAGGQGAELIVLKELLSRMGGSTPPEGLDAEQVEGRCGGDALRSETVAYGLKSRTNRRAVQTLRGVLLEGGRFLELCGLICGLRGRVLYRPVR
;
A
#
# COMPACT_ATOMS: atom_id res chain seq x y z
N LEU A 1 -4.51 -7.22 -8.73
CA LEU A 1 -5.72 -6.89 -7.93
C LEU A 1 -6.01 -5.38 -7.86
N GLY A 2 -5.02 -4.55 -7.55
CA GLY A 2 -5.24 -3.11 -7.31
C GLY A 2 -5.74 -2.33 -8.53
N VAL A 3 -5.38 -2.75 -9.76
CA VAL A 3 -5.93 -2.19 -11.00
C VAL A 3 -7.44 -2.44 -11.12
N ALA A 4 -7.91 -3.63 -10.74
CA ALA A 4 -9.33 -3.98 -10.78
C ALA A 4 -10.13 -3.11 -9.79
N TYR A 5 -9.66 -2.97 -8.56
CA TYR A 5 -10.31 -2.09 -7.58
C TYR A 5 -10.22 -0.60 -7.93
N LYS A 6 -9.16 -0.16 -8.64
CA LYS A 6 -9.10 1.20 -9.21
C LYS A 6 -10.19 1.40 -10.27
N LYS A 7 -10.45 0.40 -11.11
CA LYS A 7 -11.43 0.45 -12.21
C LYS A 7 -12.87 0.27 -11.71
N TYR A 8 -13.08 -0.56 -10.69
CA TYR A 8 -14.37 -0.89 -10.12
C TYR A 8 -14.40 -0.63 -8.59
N PRO A 9 -14.51 0.65 -8.16
CA PRO A 9 -14.42 1.02 -6.74
C PRO A 9 -15.56 0.51 -5.85
N ALA A 10 -16.65 0.01 -6.46
CA ALA A 10 -17.79 -0.56 -5.76
C ALA A 10 -17.62 -2.06 -5.46
N MET A 11 -16.56 -2.68 -5.98
CA MET A 11 -16.25 -4.08 -5.71
C MET A 11 -15.89 -4.26 -4.22
N GLU A 12 -16.24 -5.41 -3.66
CA GLU A 12 -16.12 -5.64 -2.23
C GLU A 12 -14.65 -5.64 -1.77
N LEU A 13 -14.28 -4.62 -0.99
CA LEU A 13 -12.91 -4.39 -0.52
C LEU A 13 -12.76 -4.72 0.97
N ARG A 14 -13.84 -4.62 1.76
CA ARG A 14 -13.78 -4.85 3.22
C ARG A 14 -13.43 -6.30 3.53
N GLY A 15 -14.00 -7.26 2.80
CA GLY A 15 -13.64 -8.68 2.88
C GLY A 15 -12.15 -8.92 2.60
N VAL A 16 -11.59 -8.29 1.57
CA VAL A 16 -10.17 -8.42 1.22
C VAL A 16 -9.26 -7.85 2.31
N VAL A 17 -9.56 -6.65 2.81
CA VAL A 17 -8.75 -6.07 3.90
C VAL A 17 -8.82 -6.92 5.17
N ARG A 18 -10.01 -7.42 5.54
CA ARG A 18 -10.16 -8.34 6.68
C ARG A 18 -9.37 -9.64 6.48
N PHE A 19 -9.39 -10.20 5.28
CA PHE A 19 -8.60 -11.37 4.94
C PHE A 19 -7.10 -11.11 5.07
N LEU A 20 -6.61 -9.97 4.56
CA LEU A 20 -5.20 -9.57 4.69
C LEU A 20 -4.78 -9.44 6.15
N VAL A 21 -5.59 -8.78 6.99
CA VAL A 21 -5.33 -8.69 8.43
C VAL A 21 -5.24 -10.08 9.06
N ALA A 22 -6.22 -10.95 8.79
CA ALA A 22 -6.26 -12.29 9.35
C ALA A 22 -5.04 -13.14 8.95
N LYS A 23 -4.60 -13.04 7.69
CA LYS A 23 -3.44 -13.78 7.17
C LYS A 23 -2.10 -13.22 7.63
N LEU A 24 -2.00 -11.91 7.87
CA LEU A 24 -0.79 -11.29 8.41
C LEU A 24 -0.62 -11.52 9.92
N ARG A 25 -1.64 -12.04 10.63
CA ARG A 25 -1.52 -12.39 12.04
C ARG A 25 -0.45 -13.46 12.26
N PRO A 26 0.28 -13.42 13.38
CA PRO A 26 1.34 -14.37 13.71
C PRO A 26 0.83 -15.81 13.73
N GLU A 27 -0.36 -16.00 14.30
CA GLU A 27 -1.04 -17.28 14.49
C GLU A 27 -1.38 -17.98 13.18
N ALA A 28 -1.52 -17.23 12.08
CA ALA A 28 -1.79 -17.76 10.75
C ALA A 28 -0.54 -18.18 9.98
N GLY A 29 0.65 -18.10 10.61
CA GLY A 29 1.93 -18.38 9.95
C GLY A 29 2.35 -17.28 8.96
N GLY A 30 1.98 -16.03 9.27
CA GLY A 30 2.04 -14.86 8.40
C GLY A 30 3.17 -14.88 7.38
N GLN A 31 2.80 -14.95 6.10
CA GLN A 31 3.73 -15.00 4.98
C GLN A 31 3.96 -13.60 4.41
N GLY A 32 5.10 -13.38 3.76
CA GLY A 32 5.40 -12.10 3.11
C GLY A 32 4.54 -11.83 1.88
N ALA A 33 3.85 -12.84 1.34
CA ALA A 33 3.09 -12.74 0.09
C ALA A 33 1.89 -11.79 0.20
N GLU A 34 1.19 -11.78 1.34
CA GLU A 34 0.06 -10.89 1.58
C GLU A 34 0.47 -9.41 1.60
N LEU A 35 1.72 -9.12 1.98
CA LEU A 35 2.26 -7.76 1.90
C LEU A 35 2.42 -7.29 0.45
N ILE A 36 2.65 -8.21 -0.49
CA ILE A 36 2.68 -7.88 -1.93
C ILE A 36 1.29 -7.44 -2.39
N VAL A 37 0.24 -8.15 -1.97
CA VAL A 37 -1.15 -7.77 -2.28
C VAL A 37 -1.51 -6.43 -1.67
N LEU A 38 -1.12 -6.20 -0.41
CA LEU A 38 -1.31 -4.91 0.27
C LEU A 38 -0.58 -3.78 -0.45
N LYS A 39 0.69 -3.99 -0.84
CA LYS A 39 1.47 -3.04 -1.64
C LYS A 39 0.82 -2.74 -2.99
N GLU A 40 0.29 -3.75 -3.68
CA GLU A 40 -0.40 -3.57 -4.96
C GLU A 40 -1.69 -2.74 -4.80
N LEU A 41 -2.46 -2.96 -3.74
CA LEU A 41 -3.66 -2.17 -3.43
C LEU A 41 -3.29 -0.71 -3.14
N LEU A 42 -2.34 -0.47 -2.24
CA LEU A 42 -1.92 0.89 -1.88
C LEU A 42 -1.36 1.65 -3.10
N SER A 43 -0.53 1.00 -3.92
CA SER A 43 0.07 1.63 -5.09
C SER A 43 -0.89 1.82 -6.25
N ARG A 44 -1.54 0.75 -6.72
CA ARG A 44 -2.37 0.80 -7.92
C ARG A 44 -3.74 1.42 -7.66
N MET A 45 -4.37 1.13 -6.52
CA MET A 45 -5.68 1.70 -6.16
C MET A 45 -5.54 3.02 -5.41
N GLY A 46 -4.66 3.07 -4.41
CA GLY A 46 -4.40 4.26 -3.57
C GLY A 46 -3.61 5.37 -4.27
N GLY A 47 -2.96 5.06 -5.39
CA GLY A 47 -2.21 6.05 -6.17
C GLY A 47 -0.88 6.43 -5.56
N SER A 48 -0.35 5.65 -4.61
CA SER A 48 1.00 5.87 -4.09
C SER A 48 2.04 5.30 -5.05
N THR A 49 3.02 6.10 -5.45
CA THR A 49 4.14 5.61 -6.25
C THR A 49 5.16 4.96 -5.30
N PRO A 50 5.53 3.68 -5.51
CA PRO A 50 6.61 3.09 -4.73
C PRO A 50 7.91 3.88 -4.91
N PRO A 51 8.75 3.99 -3.87
CA PRO A 51 10.04 4.70 -3.99
C PRO A 51 11.12 3.86 -4.67
N GLU A 52 10.85 2.60 -5.01
CA GLU A 52 11.85 1.72 -5.60
C GLU A 52 12.21 2.16 -7.03
N GLY A 53 13.51 2.27 -7.32
CA GLY A 53 14.01 2.65 -8.64
C GLY A 53 13.98 4.15 -8.94
N LEU A 54 13.96 5.00 -7.90
CA LEU A 54 14.12 6.45 -8.06
C LEU A 54 15.58 6.86 -7.92
N ASP A 55 16.01 7.74 -8.81
CA ASP A 55 17.30 8.42 -8.72
C ASP A 55 17.28 9.51 -7.63
N ALA A 56 18.46 9.92 -7.17
CA ALA A 56 18.60 10.93 -6.11
C ALA A 56 17.85 12.23 -6.42
N GLU A 57 17.91 12.70 -7.67
CA GLU A 57 17.20 13.90 -8.14
C GLU A 57 15.67 13.72 -8.08
N GLN A 58 15.17 12.52 -8.39
CA GLN A 58 13.73 12.23 -8.30
C GLN A 58 13.26 12.14 -6.85
N VAL A 59 14.10 11.64 -5.94
CA VAL A 59 13.81 11.64 -4.50
C VAL A 59 13.75 13.07 -3.98
N GLU A 60 14.75 13.89 -4.30
CA GLU A 60 14.83 15.29 -3.88
C GLU A 60 13.66 16.12 -4.43
N GLY A 61 13.33 15.95 -5.72
CA GLY A 61 12.19 16.64 -6.32
C GLY A 61 10.84 16.25 -5.70
N ARG A 62 10.68 15.02 -5.21
CA ARG A 62 9.49 14.59 -4.46
C ARG A 62 9.40 15.23 -3.07
N CYS A 63 10.52 15.64 -2.49
CA CYS A 63 10.57 16.39 -1.23
C CYS A 63 10.28 17.89 -1.43
N GLY A 64 10.49 18.43 -2.65
CA GLY A 64 10.25 19.84 -3.00
C GLY A 64 8.79 20.29 -3.06
N GLY A 65 8.55 21.44 -3.70
CA GLY A 65 7.21 22.02 -3.89
C GLY A 65 6.35 21.26 -4.91
N ASP A 66 5.06 21.58 -5.00
CA ASP A 66 4.09 20.83 -5.82
C ASP A 66 4.47 20.73 -7.30
N ALA A 67 5.07 21.78 -7.86
CA ALA A 67 5.61 21.75 -9.22
C ALA A 67 6.71 20.67 -9.37
N LEU A 68 7.72 20.71 -8.49
CA LEU A 68 8.85 19.77 -8.47
C LEU A 68 8.39 18.32 -8.22
N ARG A 69 7.41 18.14 -7.34
CA ARG A 69 6.77 16.83 -7.10
C ARG A 69 6.05 16.32 -8.34
N SER A 70 5.33 17.18 -9.05
CA SER A 70 4.58 16.78 -10.23
C SER A 70 5.48 16.31 -11.37
N GLU A 71 6.64 16.96 -11.52
CA GLU A 71 7.66 16.58 -12.50
C GLU A 71 8.32 15.23 -12.14
N THR A 72 8.66 15.01 -10.87
CA THR A 72 9.41 13.81 -10.43
C THR A 72 8.55 12.57 -10.12
N VAL A 73 7.23 12.72 -9.97
CA VAL A 73 6.32 11.57 -9.75
C VAL A 73 6.05 10.80 -11.04
N ALA A 74 6.07 11.47 -12.19
CA ALA A 74 5.70 10.84 -13.46
C ALA A 74 6.33 11.47 -14.71
N TYR A 75 7.42 12.23 -14.58
CA TYR A 75 8.03 12.96 -15.71
C TYR A 75 6.98 13.75 -16.50
N GLY A 76 6.08 14.44 -15.80
CA GLY A 76 4.97 15.19 -16.41
C GLY A 76 3.76 14.36 -16.87
N LEU A 77 3.79 13.02 -16.91
CA LEU A 77 2.61 12.21 -17.19
C LEU A 77 1.65 12.20 -15.98
N LYS A 78 0.56 12.96 -16.04
CA LYS A 78 -0.49 12.91 -15.03
C LYS A 78 -1.10 11.50 -14.92
N SER A 79 -0.59 10.66 -14.01
CA SER A 79 -1.26 9.42 -13.61
C SER A 79 -2.64 9.79 -13.08
N ARG A 80 -3.69 9.43 -13.82
CA ARG A 80 -5.07 9.75 -13.46
C ARG A 80 -5.43 8.91 -12.23
N THR A 81 -5.25 9.49 -11.05
CA THR A 81 -5.70 8.92 -9.78
C THR A 81 -7.22 8.89 -9.78
N ASN A 82 -7.81 7.73 -9.46
CA ASN A 82 -9.24 7.64 -9.28
C ASN A 82 -9.57 8.05 -7.85
N ARG A 83 -9.96 9.32 -7.65
CA ARG A 83 -10.25 9.88 -6.32
C ARG A 83 -11.29 9.05 -5.55
N ARG A 84 -12.31 8.52 -6.23
CA ARG A 84 -13.32 7.65 -5.63
C ARG A 84 -12.72 6.36 -5.12
N ALA A 85 -11.84 5.72 -5.91
CA ALA A 85 -11.14 4.51 -5.48
C ALA A 85 -10.25 4.78 -4.24
N VAL A 86 -9.51 5.89 -4.24
CA VAL A 86 -8.66 6.29 -3.10
C VAL A 86 -9.50 6.51 -1.85
N GLN A 87 -10.65 7.20 -1.98
CA GLN A 87 -11.58 7.44 -0.86
C GLN A 87 -12.18 6.14 -0.34
N THR A 88 -12.60 5.23 -1.22
CA THR A 88 -13.10 3.90 -0.80
C THR A 88 -12.03 3.14 -0.03
N LEU A 89 -10.79 3.07 -0.55
CA LEU A 89 -9.69 2.39 0.11
C LEU A 89 -9.40 2.99 1.49
N ARG A 90 -9.33 4.32 1.59
CA ARG A 90 -9.16 5.02 2.87
C ARG A 90 -10.29 4.71 3.85
N GLY A 91 -11.55 4.76 3.40
CA GLY A 91 -12.70 4.45 4.23
C GLY A 91 -12.64 3.03 4.80
N VAL A 92 -12.29 2.05 3.97
CA VAL A 92 -12.15 0.65 4.41
C VAL A 92 -10.97 0.46 5.37
N LEU A 93 -9.83 1.11 5.13
CA LEU A 93 -8.67 0.98 6.01
C LEU A 93 -8.91 1.63 7.38
N LEU A 94 -9.56 2.80 7.41
CA LEU A 94 -9.77 3.56 8.64
C LEU A 94 -10.96 3.05 9.47
N GLU A 95 -11.95 2.43 8.84
CA GLU A 95 -13.09 1.84 9.54
C GLU A 95 -12.63 0.73 10.51
N GLY A 96 -13.05 0.84 11.77
CA GLY A 96 -12.78 -0.14 12.82
C GLY A 96 -11.32 -0.26 13.24
N GLY A 97 -10.48 0.77 13.01
CA GLY A 97 -9.09 0.79 13.48
C GLY A 97 -8.14 -0.15 12.73
N ARG A 98 -8.59 -0.78 11.64
CA ARG A 98 -7.83 -1.77 10.85
C ARG A 98 -6.50 -1.23 10.32
N PHE A 99 -6.43 0.07 10.04
CA PHE A 99 -5.20 0.73 9.62
C PHE A 99 -4.09 0.60 10.67
N LEU A 100 -4.38 0.92 11.93
CA LEU A 100 -3.39 0.82 13.01
C LEU A 100 -2.99 -0.63 13.27
N GLU A 101 -3.95 -1.54 13.19
CA GLU A 101 -3.68 -2.98 13.29
C GLU A 101 -2.74 -3.46 12.18
N LEU A 102 -2.99 -3.09 10.93
CA LEU A 102 -2.11 -3.40 9.80
C LEU A 102 -0.70 -2.82 10.03
N CYS A 103 -0.58 -1.58 10.51
CA CYS A 103 0.72 -0.99 10.84
C CYS A 103 1.47 -1.83 11.89
N GLY A 104 0.80 -2.23 12.97
CA GLY A 104 1.39 -3.09 14.00
C GLY A 104 1.83 -4.46 13.45
N LEU A 105 1.01 -5.08 12.60
CA LEU A 105 1.35 -6.35 11.95
C LEU A 105 2.57 -6.21 11.02
N ILE A 106 2.62 -5.16 10.20
CA ILE A 106 3.75 -4.89 9.29
C ILE A 106 5.04 -4.67 10.10
N CYS A 107 4.98 -3.86 11.17
CA CYS A 107 6.13 -3.63 12.05
C CYS A 107 6.62 -4.93 12.69
N GLY A 108 5.70 -5.76 13.19
CA GLY A 108 6.03 -7.05 13.80
C GLY A 108 6.62 -8.06 12.81
N LEU A 109 6.18 -8.04 11.54
CA LEU A 109 6.72 -8.92 10.51
C LEU A 109 8.19 -8.65 10.20
N ARG A 110 8.64 -7.38 10.24
CA ARG A 110 10.07 -7.04 10.05
C ARG A 110 10.97 -7.77 11.04
N GLY A 111 10.56 -7.85 12.31
CA GLY A 111 11.30 -8.57 13.34
C GLY A 111 11.36 -10.08 13.09
N ARG A 112 10.30 -10.67 12.53
CA ARG A 112 10.23 -12.13 12.26
C ARG A 112 10.92 -12.56 10.97
N VAL A 113 10.86 -11.74 9.93
CA VAL A 113 11.53 -12.04 8.65
C VAL A 113 13.04 -11.93 8.80
N LEU A 114 13.53 -10.97 9.60
CA LEU A 114 14.96 -10.80 9.86
C LEU A 114 15.49 -11.78 10.92
N TYR A 115 14.66 -12.18 11.89
CA TYR A 115 15.03 -13.11 12.95
C TYR A 115 14.40 -14.49 12.72
N ARG A 116 14.94 -15.24 11.76
CA ARG A 116 14.67 -16.67 11.63
C ARG A 116 15.81 -17.42 12.31
N PRO A 117 15.64 -17.95 13.54
CA PRO A 117 16.65 -18.82 14.11
C PRO A 117 16.76 -20.04 13.19
N VAL A 118 17.96 -20.23 12.65
CA VAL A 118 18.34 -21.47 11.97
C VAL A 118 18.22 -22.57 13.03
N ARG A 119 17.21 -23.42 12.87
CA ARG A 119 17.12 -24.70 13.56
C ARG A 119 17.54 -25.78 12.58
#